data_AF-A0A944DJI6-F1
#
_entry.id   AF-A0A944DJI6-F1
#
_cell.length_a   1.000
_cell.length_b   1.000
_cell.length_c   1.000
_cell.angle_alpha   90.00
_cell.angle_beta   90.00
_cell.angle_gamma   90.00
#
_symmetry.space_group_name_H-M   'P 1'
#
loop_
_entity.id
_entity.type
_entity.pdbx_description
1 polymer ?
#
loop_
_entity_poly.entity_id
_entity_poly.type
_entity_poly.pdbx_seq_one_letter_code
_entity_poly.pdbx_strand_id
1 'polypeptide(L)'
;MTSLVRFNDHYRKADRIMLGLLWLTFVYSLCLAFLHSTFSQALLIGATTCLLTTVLYRGLGGTRAMRCIIAVALMVMAALHINQTRGVIEFHFGIFVLLAVLTFYRDWLPIVVAAATIAIHHVGFHWLQHQGYPVFVMANHGGWTMIFIHAFYVVVESVILIYLANQSLADATENQDVLDKVLAAAMQLSSDTQTQRNQGDKVSSAERFDHFLQQIANLVDGVVRDTRNLSDLGEDLSQVGQTLEHGARHQLNEVAQMSGAIGHLVQAMDSIAGHVDQTVQRAGQASEQVNRGRSTVDQTREEIVELAGRLNLTNETVQGLAEQAQQIGQVLDVINSIAEQTNLLALNAAIEAARAGEQGRGFAVVADEVRTLSQKTSTSTTEIQQIIAKLQQGSRQAAIAMQDSQEGVQRCVSASQLASQLLHAVVEDIAVINHFNDLIASTTQQQSEASMGINERLQSVQAVAERNADNIGILTRSSQCLPPLAERLAALGQAFHRKGGAV
;
A
#
# COMPACT_ATOMS: atom_id res chain seq x y z
N MET A 1 41.82 38.41 -23.57
CA MET A 1 42.00 39.10 -24.87
C MET A 1 41.46 40.51 -24.73
N THR A 2 42.35 41.49 -24.75
CA THR A 2 42.11 42.91 -24.42
C THR A 2 41.00 43.54 -25.27
N SER A 3 40.19 44.42 -24.68
CA SER A 3 39.09 45.20 -25.28
C SER A 3 39.37 45.77 -26.69
N LEU A 4 40.64 45.95 -27.03
CA LEU A 4 41.16 46.32 -28.35
C LEU A 4 40.70 45.42 -29.51
N VAL A 5 40.49 44.11 -29.32
CA VAL A 5 39.98 43.23 -30.41
C VAL A 5 38.48 43.43 -30.64
N ARG A 6 37.74 43.77 -29.58
CA ARG A 6 36.26 43.88 -29.56
C ARG A 6 35.72 45.08 -30.36
N PHE A 7 36.54 46.10 -30.59
CA PHE A 7 36.14 47.34 -31.29
C PHE A 7 36.93 47.65 -32.56
N ASN A 8 37.69 46.68 -33.11
CA ASN A 8 38.51 46.92 -34.29
C ASN A 8 37.70 47.39 -35.52
N ASP A 9 36.50 46.84 -35.71
CA ASP A 9 35.58 47.27 -36.78
C ASP A 9 35.07 48.69 -36.57
N HIS A 10 34.83 49.10 -35.32
CA HIS A 10 34.49 50.48 -34.97
C HIS A 10 35.65 51.42 -35.32
N TYR A 11 36.88 51.09 -34.93
CA TYR A 11 38.04 51.95 -35.21
C TYR A 11 38.34 52.07 -36.70
N ARG A 12 38.21 50.99 -37.47
CA ARG A 12 38.34 51.05 -38.95
C ARG A 12 37.23 51.87 -39.60
N LYS A 13 36.01 51.82 -39.07
CA LYS A 13 34.92 52.69 -39.53
C LYS A 13 35.23 54.16 -39.20
N ALA A 14 35.70 54.44 -37.98
CA ALA A 14 36.10 55.77 -37.55
C ALA A 14 37.24 56.34 -38.42
N ASP A 15 38.29 55.56 -38.70
CA ASP A 15 39.39 55.98 -39.57
C ASP A 15 38.93 56.41 -40.97
N ARG A 16 38.00 55.65 -41.58
CA ARG A 16 37.44 56.01 -42.89
C ARG A 16 36.68 57.32 -42.86
N ILE A 17 35.90 57.55 -41.80
CA ILE A 17 35.16 58.81 -41.61
C ILE A 17 36.13 59.97 -41.45
N MET A 18 37.17 59.82 -40.63
CA MET A 18 38.16 60.88 -40.40
C MET A 18 39.04 61.18 -41.62
N LEU A 19 39.37 60.17 -42.43
CA LEU A 19 40.05 60.38 -43.71
C LEU A 19 39.17 61.17 -44.69
N GLY A 20 37.87 60.88 -44.73
CA GLY A 20 36.91 61.67 -45.50
C GLY A 20 36.90 63.12 -45.07
N LEU A 21 36.89 63.37 -43.75
CA LEU A 21 36.97 64.71 -43.17
C LEU A 21 38.30 65.41 -43.51
N LEU A 22 39.43 64.71 -43.45
CA LEU A 22 40.74 65.25 -43.81
C LEU A 22 40.77 65.73 -45.27
N TRP A 23 40.27 64.93 -46.21
CA TRP A 23 40.15 65.35 -47.61
C TRP A 23 39.21 66.54 -47.81
N LEU A 24 38.11 66.60 -47.03
CA LEU A 24 37.20 67.75 -47.05
C LEU A 24 37.92 69.04 -46.60
N THR A 25 38.74 68.98 -45.55
CA THR A 25 39.54 70.14 -45.10
C THR A 25 40.59 70.56 -46.14
N PHE A 26 41.09 69.65 -46.96
CA PHE A 26 41.99 69.98 -48.07
C PHE A 26 41.29 70.69 -49.22
N VAL A 27 40.10 70.24 -49.61
CA VAL A 27 39.26 70.95 -50.58
C VAL A 27 38.98 72.37 -50.10
N TYR A 28 38.71 72.54 -48.79
CA TYR A 28 38.56 73.86 -48.20
C TYR A 28 39.85 74.71 -48.27
N SER A 29 41.02 74.12 -48.05
CA SER A 29 42.32 74.80 -48.20
C SER A 29 42.59 75.28 -49.63
N LEU A 30 42.14 74.54 -50.66
CA LEU A 30 42.24 74.98 -52.06
C LEU A 30 41.34 76.19 -52.34
N CYS A 31 40.17 76.26 -51.71
CA CYS A 31 39.29 77.44 -51.80
C CYS A 31 39.96 78.67 -51.17
N LEU A 32 40.55 78.53 -49.98
CA LEU A 32 41.32 79.61 -49.34
C LEU A 32 42.54 80.04 -50.18
N ALA A 33 43.21 79.08 -50.84
CA ALA A 33 44.33 79.38 -51.72
C ALA A 33 43.96 80.25 -52.93
N PHE A 34 42.77 80.05 -53.48
CA PHE A 34 42.23 80.90 -54.54
C PHE A 34 41.99 82.34 -54.05
N LEU A 35 41.47 82.50 -52.83
CA LEU A 35 41.17 83.81 -52.25
C LEU A 35 42.41 84.59 -51.79
N HIS A 36 43.42 83.90 -51.25
CA HIS A 36 44.60 84.52 -50.64
C HIS A 36 45.89 84.37 -51.44
N SER A 37 45.83 83.76 -52.63
CA SER A 37 46.99 83.47 -53.50
C SER A 37 48.05 82.57 -52.84
N THR A 38 47.61 81.56 -52.07
CA THR A 38 48.47 80.64 -51.28
C THR A 38 48.47 79.20 -51.83
N PHE A 39 48.40 79.03 -53.16
CA PHE A 39 48.36 77.71 -53.82
C PHE A 39 49.58 76.83 -53.52
N SER A 40 50.77 77.42 -53.39
CA SER A 40 51.98 76.68 -53.01
C SER A 40 51.84 76.02 -51.64
N GLN A 41 51.26 76.71 -50.66
CA GLN A 41 51.03 76.17 -49.32
C GLN A 41 49.98 75.06 -49.32
N ALA A 42 48.87 75.26 -50.05
CA ALA A 42 47.82 74.24 -50.17
C ALA A 42 48.35 72.94 -50.77
N LEU A 43 49.11 73.02 -51.87
CA LEU A 43 49.66 71.85 -52.53
C LEU A 43 50.80 71.21 -51.72
N LEU A 44 51.73 72.00 -51.20
CA LEU A 44 52.92 71.46 -50.54
C LEU A 44 52.64 70.92 -49.14
N ILE A 45 51.75 71.55 -48.37
CA ILE A 45 51.42 71.12 -47.00
C ILE A 45 50.12 70.32 -47.00
N GLY A 46 49.07 70.84 -47.64
CA GLY A 46 47.75 70.21 -47.63
C GLY A 46 47.73 68.88 -48.40
N ALA A 47 48.14 68.89 -49.67
CA ALA A 47 48.07 67.68 -50.49
C ALA A 47 49.01 66.58 -49.97
N THR A 48 50.21 66.96 -49.49
CA THR A 48 51.15 66.00 -48.89
C THR A 48 50.59 65.39 -47.61
N THR A 49 49.99 66.18 -46.73
CA THR A 49 49.35 65.68 -45.49
C THR A 49 48.23 64.70 -45.80
N CYS A 50 47.34 65.02 -46.75
CA CYS A 50 46.24 64.13 -47.15
C CYS A 50 46.74 62.84 -47.79
N LEU A 51 47.67 62.92 -48.75
CA LEU A 51 48.20 61.77 -49.46
C LEU A 51 48.99 60.86 -48.51
N LEU A 52 49.89 61.42 -47.69
CA LEU A 52 50.69 60.66 -46.74
C LEU A 52 49.80 59.93 -45.73
N THR A 53 48.80 60.62 -45.17
CA THR A 53 47.86 60.01 -44.22
C THR A 53 47.04 58.91 -44.88
N THR A 54 46.59 59.11 -46.14
CA THR A 54 45.85 58.09 -46.89
C THR A 54 46.69 56.85 -47.20
N VAL A 55 47.99 57.02 -47.48
CA VAL A 55 48.92 55.90 -47.69
C VAL A 55 49.15 55.14 -46.38
N LEU A 56 49.41 55.85 -45.28
CA LEU A 56 49.62 55.25 -43.95
C LEU A 56 48.39 54.45 -43.49
N TYR A 57 47.17 54.88 -43.84
CA TYR A 57 45.95 54.15 -43.54
C TYR A 57 45.94 52.72 -44.08
N ARG A 58 46.52 52.48 -45.27
CA ARG A 58 46.55 51.13 -45.87
C ARG A 58 47.29 50.11 -45.02
N GLY A 59 48.31 50.55 -44.28
CA GLY A 59 49.11 49.69 -43.38
C GLY A 59 48.65 49.74 -41.91
N LEU A 60 48.15 50.88 -41.45
CA LEU A 60 47.90 51.15 -40.03
C LEU A 60 46.40 51.24 -39.65
N GLY A 61 45.47 51.07 -40.60
CA GLY A 61 44.03 51.24 -40.37
C GLY A 61 43.46 50.34 -39.25
N GLY A 62 42.80 50.98 -38.29
CA GLY A 62 42.23 50.40 -37.06
C GLY A 62 43.17 50.49 -35.85
N THR A 63 44.45 50.84 -36.06
CA THR A 63 45.43 50.91 -34.96
C THR A 63 45.36 52.23 -34.20
N ARG A 64 45.80 52.21 -32.93
CA ARG A 64 45.95 53.44 -32.13
C ARG A 64 46.92 54.44 -32.74
N ALA A 65 47.97 53.96 -33.42
CA ALA A 65 48.91 54.80 -34.13
C ALA A 65 48.22 55.60 -35.24
N MET A 66 47.37 54.95 -36.05
CA MET A 66 46.64 55.63 -37.12
C MET A 66 45.73 56.74 -36.61
N ARG A 67 45.02 56.50 -35.50
CA ARG A 67 44.15 57.51 -34.87
C ARG A 67 44.91 58.76 -34.45
N CYS A 68 46.13 58.58 -33.92
CA CYS A 68 47.02 59.67 -33.58
C CYS A 68 47.56 60.39 -34.83
N ILE A 69 47.94 59.64 -35.88
CA ILE A 69 48.41 60.21 -37.15
C ILE A 69 47.32 61.09 -37.79
N ILE A 70 46.07 60.62 -37.81
CA ILE A 70 44.94 61.40 -38.33
C ILE A 70 44.69 62.65 -37.47
N ALA A 71 44.79 62.53 -36.15
CA ALA A 71 44.67 63.69 -35.26
C ALA A 71 45.73 64.76 -35.54
N VAL A 72 47.00 64.36 -35.74
CA VAL A 72 48.07 65.27 -36.18
C VAL A 72 47.73 65.89 -37.53
N ALA A 73 47.34 65.08 -38.52
CA ALA A 73 47.03 65.53 -39.87
C ALA A 73 45.89 66.58 -39.89
N LEU A 74 44.83 66.37 -39.10
CA LEU A 74 43.74 67.33 -38.96
C LEU A 74 44.22 68.65 -38.32
N MET A 75 45.10 68.59 -37.32
CA MET A 75 45.68 69.81 -36.72
C MET A 75 46.61 70.55 -37.67
N VAL A 76 47.38 69.83 -38.50
CA VAL A 76 48.20 70.43 -39.56
C VAL A 76 47.31 71.12 -40.61
N MET A 77 46.17 70.54 -40.96
CA MET A 77 45.21 71.18 -41.86
C MET A 77 44.58 72.43 -41.26
N ALA A 78 44.20 72.40 -39.99
CA ALA A 78 43.71 73.59 -39.28
C ALA A 78 44.77 74.70 -39.22
N ALA A 79 46.00 74.35 -38.87
CA ALA A 79 47.15 75.24 -38.88
C ALA A 79 47.37 75.88 -40.28
N LEU A 80 47.26 75.09 -41.34
CA LEU A 80 47.35 75.57 -42.71
C LEU A 80 46.25 76.60 -43.04
N HIS A 81 45.00 76.35 -42.65
CA HIS A 81 43.90 77.31 -42.88
C HIS A 81 44.14 78.63 -42.14
N ILE A 82 44.62 78.57 -40.90
CA ILE A 82 44.99 79.76 -40.11
C ILE A 82 46.11 80.53 -40.82
N ASN A 83 47.13 79.83 -41.31
CA ASN A 83 48.25 80.47 -42.01
C ASN A 83 47.83 81.11 -43.35
N GLN A 84 47.02 80.42 -44.15
CA GLN A 84 46.53 80.92 -45.45
C GLN A 84 45.69 82.20 -45.30
N THR A 85 44.96 82.32 -44.20
CA THR A 85 44.09 83.46 -43.90
C THR A 85 44.82 84.57 -43.14
N ARG A 86 46.14 84.45 -42.99
CA ARG A 86 47.01 85.41 -42.28
C ARG A 86 46.66 85.58 -40.80
N GLY A 87 46.24 84.50 -40.14
CA GLY A 87 46.03 84.46 -38.70
C GLY A 87 44.68 85.04 -38.23
N VAL A 88 43.66 85.00 -39.09
CA VAL A 88 42.30 85.43 -38.75
C VAL A 88 41.71 84.50 -37.66
N ILE A 89 41.11 85.10 -36.63
CA ILE A 89 40.72 84.38 -35.40
C ILE A 89 39.60 83.36 -35.70
N GLU A 90 38.71 83.65 -36.63
CA GLU A 90 37.58 82.78 -37.00
C GLU A 90 38.04 81.39 -37.49
N PHE A 91 39.23 81.29 -38.09
CA PHE A 91 39.77 80.00 -38.55
C PHE A 91 40.34 79.15 -37.40
N HIS A 92 40.53 79.73 -36.21
CA HIS A 92 40.92 78.99 -35.01
C HIS A 92 39.76 78.14 -34.46
N PHE A 93 38.50 78.52 -34.75
CA PHE A 93 37.33 77.69 -34.39
C PHE A 93 37.38 76.30 -35.03
N GLY A 94 38.08 76.15 -36.17
CA GLY A 94 38.30 74.85 -36.81
C GLY A 94 39.05 73.86 -35.93
N ILE A 95 39.90 74.32 -35.01
CA ILE A 95 40.65 73.46 -34.08
C ILE A 95 39.69 72.77 -33.10
N PHE A 96 38.79 73.54 -32.49
CA PHE A 96 37.80 73.04 -31.54
C PHE A 96 36.86 72.01 -32.19
N VAL A 97 36.37 72.31 -33.40
CA VAL A 97 35.52 71.38 -34.16
C VAL A 97 36.25 70.07 -34.44
N LEU A 98 37.51 70.14 -34.89
CA LEU A 98 38.29 68.95 -35.22
C LEU A 98 38.70 68.16 -33.98
N LEU A 99 38.98 68.82 -32.85
CA LEU A 99 39.21 68.16 -31.56
C LEU A 99 37.95 67.41 -31.09
N ALA A 100 36.79 68.06 -31.14
CA ALA A 100 35.52 67.46 -30.73
C ALA A 100 35.20 66.18 -31.53
N VAL A 101 35.43 66.20 -32.84
CA VAL A 101 35.18 65.04 -33.72
C VAL A 101 36.06 63.83 -33.35
N LEU A 102 37.25 64.03 -32.80
CA LEU A 102 38.12 62.93 -32.36
C LEU A 102 37.49 62.07 -31.25
N THR A 103 36.50 62.57 -30.50
CA THR A 103 35.75 61.77 -29.51
C THR A 103 35.06 60.54 -30.10
N PHE A 104 34.77 60.54 -31.41
CA PHE A 104 34.20 59.38 -32.10
C PHE A 104 35.11 58.14 -32.04
N TYR A 105 36.42 58.35 -31.87
CA TYR A 105 37.36 57.25 -31.63
C TYR A 105 37.20 56.59 -30.28
N ARG A 106 36.46 57.18 -29.32
CA ARG A 106 36.32 56.67 -27.95
C ARG A 106 37.69 56.36 -27.33
N ASP A 107 38.68 57.20 -27.65
CA ASP A 107 40.05 57.09 -27.18
C ASP A 107 40.55 58.49 -26.88
N TRP A 108 41.09 58.66 -25.68
CA TRP A 108 41.59 59.93 -25.19
C TRP A 108 42.90 60.36 -25.87
N LEU A 109 43.71 59.41 -26.35
CA LEU A 109 45.07 59.70 -26.81
C LEU A 109 45.11 60.58 -28.08
N PRO A 110 44.30 60.34 -29.13
CA PRO A 110 44.23 61.21 -30.30
C PRO A 110 43.93 62.68 -29.96
N ILE A 111 43.08 62.93 -28.95
CA ILE A 111 42.72 64.28 -28.50
C ILE A 111 43.95 64.98 -27.90
N VAL A 112 44.67 64.29 -27.02
CA VAL A 112 45.92 64.81 -26.42
C VAL A 112 46.98 65.10 -27.49
N VAL A 113 47.14 64.18 -28.45
CA VAL A 113 48.10 64.35 -29.56
C VAL A 113 47.75 65.55 -30.44
N ALA A 114 46.46 65.76 -30.75
CA ALA A 114 46.00 66.93 -31.48
C ALA A 114 46.25 68.23 -30.70
N ALA A 115 45.87 68.28 -29.42
CA ALA A 115 46.08 69.45 -28.57
C ALA A 115 47.58 69.82 -28.45
N ALA A 116 48.46 68.83 -28.31
CA ALA A 116 49.91 69.04 -28.29
C ALA A 116 50.42 69.57 -29.64
N THR A 117 49.96 69.00 -30.75
CA THR A 117 50.35 69.43 -32.11
C THR A 117 50.01 70.90 -32.35
N ILE A 118 48.80 71.31 -31.99
CA ILE A 118 48.34 72.67 -32.23
C ILE A 118 48.98 73.67 -31.27
N ALA A 119 49.30 73.26 -30.04
CA ALA A 119 50.06 74.09 -29.10
C ALA A 119 51.49 74.37 -29.61
N ILE A 120 52.19 73.34 -30.11
CA ILE A 120 53.51 73.50 -30.73
C ILE A 120 53.43 74.45 -31.93
N HIS A 121 52.41 74.29 -32.79
CA HIS A 121 52.19 75.19 -33.90
C HIS A 121 52.01 76.64 -33.43
N HIS A 122 51.11 76.90 -32.46
CA HIS A 122 50.80 78.27 -32.04
C HIS A 122 51.99 78.97 -31.39
N VAL A 123 52.72 78.29 -30.52
CA VAL A 123 53.92 78.86 -29.87
C VAL A 123 55.04 79.07 -30.89
N GLY A 124 55.30 78.08 -31.74
CA GLY A 124 56.38 78.14 -32.73
C GLY A 124 56.13 79.17 -33.82
N PHE A 125 54.94 79.20 -34.40
CA PHE A 125 54.58 80.15 -35.46
C PHE A 125 54.49 81.58 -34.93
N HIS A 126 54.06 81.77 -33.67
CA HIS A 126 54.09 83.10 -33.05
C HIS A 126 55.49 83.66 -32.93
N TRP A 127 56.42 82.83 -32.42
CA TRP A 127 57.81 83.21 -32.29
C TRP A 127 58.44 83.54 -33.65
N LEU A 128 58.21 82.70 -34.67
CA LEU A 128 58.69 82.95 -36.03
C LEU A 128 58.07 84.20 -36.67
N GLN A 129 56.75 84.39 -36.50
CA GLN A 129 56.04 85.55 -37.01
C GLN A 129 56.58 86.86 -36.41
N HIS A 130 56.93 86.86 -35.11
CA HIS A 130 57.50 88.03 -34.43
C HIS A 130 58.96 88.33 -34.86
N GLN A 131 59.68 87.35 -35.41
CA GLN A 131 61.01 87.53 -36.01
C GLN A 131 60.94 88.01 -37.48
N GLY A 132 59.73 88.19 -38.03
CA GLY A 132 59.52 88.66 -39.39
C GLY A 132 59.50 87.56 -40.46
N TYR A 133 59.43 86.28 -40.07
CA TYR A 133 59.21 85.20 -41.04
C TYR A 133 57.77 85.23 -41.58
N PRO A 134 57.53 84.84 -42.86
CA PRO A 134 56.22 84.89 -43.50
C PRO A 134 55.31 83.71 -43.08
N VAL A 135 55.16 83.49 -41.79
CA VAL A 135 54.23 82.54 -41.18
C VAL A 135 53.25 83.29 -40.29
N PHE A 136 52.00 82.83 -40.25
CA PHE A 136 50.92 83.54 -39.59
C PHE A 136 50.16 82.62 -38.66
N VAL A 137 50.16 82.96 -37.37
CA VAL A 137 49.25 82.38 -36.37
C VAL A 137 48.19 83.40 -35.96
N MET A 138 48.56 84.68 -35.83
CA MET A 138 47.64 85.74 -35.38
C MET A 138 47.72 86.96 -36.30
N ALA A 139 46.57 87.52 -36.67
CA ALA A 139 46.51 88.79 -37.40
C ALA A 139 47.18 89.92 -36.58
N ASN A 140 47.94 90.79 -37.24
CA ASN A 140 48.64 91.95 -36.64
C ASN A 140 49.69 91.63 -35.56
N HIS A 141 50.39 90.49 -35.63
CA HIS A 141 51.41 90.08 -34.65
C HIS A 141 50.89 89.95 -33.20
N GLY A 142 49.62 89.57 -33.03
CA GLY A 142 48.92 89.50 -31.75
C GLY A 142 49.81 89.03 -30.57
N GLY A 143 49.64 89.64 -29.39
CA GLY A 143 50.54 89.42 -28.26
C GLY A 143 50.46 88.02 -27.64
N TRP A 144 51.48 87.67 -26.85
CA TRP A 144 51.55 86.42 -26.07
C TRP A 144 50.29 86.13 -25.24
N THR A 145 49.60 87.18 -24.77
CA THR A 145 48.32 87.08 -24.05
C THR A 145 47.25 86.29 -24.81
N MET A 146 47.11 86.50 -26.12
CA MET A 146 46.09 85.80 -26.93
C MET A 146 46.39 84.31 -27.08
N ILE A 147 47.67 83.94 -27.13
CA ILE A 147 48.09 82.52 -27.20
C ILE A 147 47.83 81.82 -25.88
N PHE A 148 48.08 82.48 -24.75
CA PHE A 148 47.76 81.92 -23.45
C PHE A 148 46.24 81.71 -23.28
N ILE A 149 45.41 82.64 -23.76
CA ILE A 149 43.95 82.48 -23.76
C ILE A 149 43.52 81.29 -24.65
N HIS A 150 44.06 81.17 -25.87
CA HIS A 150 43.76 80.02 -26.73
C HIS A 150 44.21 78.70 -26.12
N ALA A 151 45.43 78.66 -25.55
CA ALA A 151 45.95 77.48 -24.87
C ALA A 151 45.06 77.08 -23.69
N PHE A 152 44.58 78.04 -22.91
CA PHE A 152 43.63 77.78 -21.83
C PHE A 152 42.35 77.10 -22.34
N TYR A 153 41.72 77.64 -23.38
CA TYR A 153 40.50 77.04 -23.94
C TYR A 153 40.72 75.66 -24.56
N VAL A 154 41.85 75.42 -25.24
CA VAL A 154 42.20 74.10 -25.78
C VAL A 154 42.43 73.07 -24.66
N VAL A 155 43.03 73.46 -23.54
CA VAL A 155 43.19 72.58 -22.36
C VAL A 155 41.84 72.24 -21.76
N VAL A 156 40.98 73.23 -21.52
CA VAL A 156 39.63 73.02 -20.96
C VAL A 156 38.80 72.10 -21.86
N GLU A 157 38.78 72.36 -23.17
CA GLU A 157 38.09 71.51 -24.13
C GLU A 157 38.65 70.08 -24.12
N SER A 158 39.97 69.92 -24.19
CA SER A 158 40.60 68.60 -24.21
C SER A 158 40.24 67.76 -22.99
N VAL A 159 40.17 68.37 -21.79
CA VAL A 159 39.75 67.68 -20.56
C VAL A 159 38.32 67.14 -20.69
N ILE A 160 37.38 67.95 -21.20
CA ILE A 160 35.98 67.54 -21.38
C ILE A 160 35.88 66.42 -22.42
N LEU A 161 36.56 66.56 -23.55
CA LEU A 161 36.52 65.56 -24.63
C LEU A 161 37.15 64.23 -24.20
N ILE A 162 38.22 64.25 -23.40
CA ILE A 162 38.81 63.04 -22.81
C ILE A 162 37.82 62.35 -21.88
N TYR A 163 37.10 63.09 -21.04
CA TYR A 163 36.06 62.54 -20.17
C TYR A 163 34.96 61.84 -21.00
N LEU A 164 34.42 62.53 -22.02
CA LEU A 164 33.38 61.97 -22.89
C LEU A 164 33.86 60.74 -23.68
N ALA A 165 35.11 60.74 -24.16
CA ALA A 165 35.68 59.61 -24.89
C ALA A 165 35.81 58.36 -24.00
N ASN A 166 36.21 58.53 -22.73
CA ASN A 166 36.32 57.44 -21.77
C ASN A 166 34.94 56.92 -21.34
N GLN A 167 33.97 57.79 -21.08
CA GLN A 167 32.60 57.39 -20.73
C GLN A 167 31.95 56.60 -21.89
N SER A 168 32.08 57.09 -23.13
CA SER A 168 31.53 56.39 -24.30
C SER A 168 32.15 55.01 -24.53
N LEU A 169 33.40 54.79 -24.10
CA LEU A 169 34.02 53.46 -24.13
C LEU A 169 33.43 52.53 -23.06
N ALA A 170 33.20 53.03 -21.85
CA ALA A 170 32.62 52.26 -20.74
C ALA A 170 31.20 51.77 -21.08
N ASP A 171 30.31 52.66 -21.53
CA ASP A 171 28.93 52.32 -21.91
C ASP A 171 28.88 51.27 -23.04
N ALA A 172 29.83 51.34 -23.98
CA ALA A 172 29.90 50.38 -25.07
C ALA A 172 30.34 48.98 -24.59
N THR A 173 31.17 48.90 -23.55
CA THR A 173 31.61 47.61 -22.98
C THR A 173 30.54 46.94 -22.14
N GLU A 174 29.77 47.70 -21.34
CA GLU A 174 28.72 47.16 -20.48
C GLU A 174 27.58 46.53 -21.31
N ASN A 175 27.13 47.23 -22.36
CA ASN A 175 26.06 46.75 -23.23
C ASN A 175 26.40 45.44 -23.95
N GLN A 176 27.67 45.23 -24.33
CA GLN A 176 28.10 43.97 -24.94
C GLN A 176 28.12 42.82 -23.93
N ASP A 177 28.49 43.08 -22.68
CA ASP A 177 28.58 42.05 -21.63
C ASP A 177 27.19 41.51 -21.22
N VAL A 178 26.18 42.38 -21.16
CA VAL A 178 24.80 41.99 -20.90
C VAL A 178 24.26 41.08 -22.00
N LEU A 179 24.51 41.44 -23.27
CA LEU A 179 24.09 40.63 -24.42
C LEU A 179 24.74 39.23 -24.38
N ASP A 180 26.04 39.14 -24.12
CA ASP A 180 26.74 37.85 -24.06
C ASP A 180 26.20 36.96 -22.92
N LYS A 181 25.86 37.53 -21.76
CA LYS A 181 25.26 36.79 -20.64
C LYS A 181 23.86 36.28 -20.94
N VAL A 182 23.01 37.10 -21.58
CA VAL A 182 21.67 36.68 -22.02
C VAL A 182 21.76 35.57 -23.06
N LEU A 183 22.70 35.67 -24.00
CA LEU A 183 22.93 34.64 -25.02
C LEU A 183 23.42 33.32 -24.41
N ALA A 184 24.31 33.36 -23.43
CA ALA A 184 24.77 32.16 -22.73
C ALA A 184 23.63 31.44 -22.01
N ALA A 185 22.73 32.19 -21.35
CA ALA A 185 21.54 31.63 -20.70
C ALA A 185 20.56 31.00 -21.71
N ALA A 186 20.33 31.66 -22.85
CA ALA A 186 19.47 31.13 -23.92
C ALA A 186 20.05 29.87 -24.58
N MET A 187 21.38 29.77 -24.72
CA MET A 187 22.04 28.58 -25.26
C MET A 187 22.02 27.39 -24.29
N GLN A 188 22.11 27.61 -22.98
CA GLN A 188 21.95 26.53 -21.99
C GLN A 188 20.53 25.96 -21.95
N LEU A 189 19.51 26.77 -22.23
CA LEU A 189 18.12 26.31 -22.26
C LEU A 189 17.73 25.59 -23.56
N SER A 190 18.50 25.77 -24.64
CA SER A 190 18.18 25.27 -25.99
C SER A 190 18.94 23.99 -26.40
N SER A 191 19.60 23.31 -25.46
CA SER A 191 20.33 22.06 -25.71
C SER A 191 19.46 20.84 -26.03
N ASP A 192 18.17 21.02 -26.35
CA ASP A 192 17.24 19.95 -26.72
C ASP A 192 16.72 20.07 -28.17
N THR A 193 17.20 21.04 -28.95
CA THR A 193 16.79 21.20 -30.36
C THR A 193 17.98 21.43 -31.28
N GLN A 194 18.89 20.46 -31.28
CA GLN A 194 19.99 20.42 -32.23
C GLN A 194 19.55 19.70 -33.51
N THR A 195 19.00 20.42 -34.48
CA THR A 195 19.21 20.10 -35.91
C THR A 195 18.85 21.26 -36.82
N GLN A 196 19.85 21.69 -37.60
CA GLN A 196 19.78 22.54 -38.79
C GLN A 196 19.48 24.04 -38.59
N ARG A 197 20.53 24.88 -38.62
CA ARG A 197 20.57 25.97 -39.60
C ARG A 197 21.98 26.47 -39.90
N ASN A 198 22.16 26.72 -41.20
CA ASN A 198 23.42 27.05 -41.88
C ASN A 198 24.06 28.35 -41.41
N GLN A 199 25.39 28.36 -41.54
CA GLN A 199 26.28 29.52 -41.54
C GLN A 199 25.77 30.63 -42.48
N GLY A 200 25.74 31.87 -42.01
CA GLY A 200 25.81 33.03 -42.90
C GLY A 200 25.02 34.27 -42.51
N ASP A 201 23.97 34.18 -41.70
CA ASP A 201 23.12 35.33 -41.40
C ASP A 201 23.36 35.94 -40.01
N LYS A 202 23.52 37.26 -39.98
CA LYS A 202 23.55 38.05 -38.74
C LYS A 202 22.14 38.11 -38.16
N VAL A 203 21.69 37.01 -37.54
CA VAL A 203 20.43 36.98 -36.78
C VAL A 203 20.48 38.10 -35.75
N SER A 204 19.55 39.04 -35.87
CA SER A 204 19.46 40.25 -35.06
C SER A 204 19.31 39.87 -33.59
N SER A 205 19.89 40.66 -32.67
CA SER A 205 19.68 40.47 -31.23
C SER A 205 18.18 40.46 -30.85
N ALA A 206 17.34 41.13 -31.66
CA ALA A 206 15.89 41.14 -31.49
C ALA A 206 15.24 39.76 -31.74
N GLU A 207 15.65 39.06 -32.81
CA GLU A 207 15.09 37.73 -33.16
C GLU A 207 15.45 36.67 -32.12
N ARG A 208 16.64 36.79 -31.50
CA ARG A 208 17.08 35.90 -30.42
C ARG A 208 16.36 36.17 -29.11
N PHE A 209 16.04 37.44 -28.83
CA PHE A 209 15.26 37.84 -27.66
C PHE A 209 13.81 37.37 -27.78
N ASP A 210 13.22 37.46 -28.98
CA ASP A 210 11.90 36.93 -29.28
C ASP A 210 11.81 35.42 -29.03
N HIS A 211 12.80 34.66 -29.50
CA HIS A 211 12.90 33.21 -29.22
C HIS A 211 12.96 32.90 -27.72
N PHE A 212 13.68 33.71 -26.93
CA PHE A 212 13.73 33.54 -25.47
C PHE A 212 12.37 33.84 -24.82
N LEU A 213 11.68 34.90 -25.23
CA LEU A 213 10.32 35.20 -24.75
C LEU A 213 9.35 34.07 -25.08
N GLN A 214 9.46 33.48 -26.27
CA GLN A 214 8.63 32.36 -26.68
C GLN A 214 8.89 31.10 -25.85
N GLN A 215 10.14 30.84 -25.45
CA GLN A 215 10.46 29.75 -24.52
C GLN A 215 9.85 29.97 -23.12
N ILE A 216 9.87 31.21 -22.59
CA ILE A 216 9.23 31.51 -21.31
C ILE A 216 7.72 31.35 -21.42
N ALA A 217 7.09 31.84 -22.49
CA ALA A 217 5.65 31.68 -22.72
C ALA A 217 5.25 30.19 -22.73
N ASN A 218 6.00 29.35 -23.44
CA ASN A 218 5.77 27.91 -23.47
C ASN A 218 5.91 27.25 -22.08
N LEU A 219 6.91 27.65 -21.28
CA LEU A 219 7.07 27.16 -19.91
C LEU A 219 5.89 27.56 -19.02
N VAL A 220 5.43 28.82 -19.12
CA VAL A 220 4.26 29.31 -18.37
C VAL A 220 2.99 28.57 -18.78
N ASP A 221 2.79 28.30 -20.07
CA ASP A 221 1.68 27.49 -20.56
C ASP A 221 1.73 26.05 -20.05
N GLY A 222 2.92 25.46 -19.96
CA GLY A 222 3.15 24.16 -19.30
C GLY A 222 2.69 24.19 -17.84
N VAL A 223 3.15 25.18 -17.07
CA VAL A 223 2.77 25.36 -15.66
C VAL A 223 1.26 25.52 -15.51
N VAL A 224 0.60 26.35 -16.32
CA VAL A 224 -0.87 26.55 -16.26
C VAL A 224 -1.63 25.26 -16.56
N ARG A 225 -1.12 24.42 -17.46
CA ARG A 225 -1.72 23.11 -17.78
C ARG A 225 -1.58 22.13 -16.62
N ASP A 226 -0.37 21.96 -16.09
CA ASP A 226 -0.11 21.07 -14.95
C ASP A 226 -0.89 21.49 -13.70
N THR A 227 -1.12 22.79 -13.57
CA THR A 227 -1.95 23.38 -12.52
C THR A 227 -3.41 22.95 -12.58
N ARG A 228 -4.01 22.83 -13.78
CA ARG A 228 -5.38 22.31 -13.91
C ARG A 228 -5.44 20.84 -13.50
N ASN A 229 -4.46 20.05 -13.92
CA ASN A 229 -4.34 18.65 -13.54
C ASN A 229 -4.22 18.48 -12.01
N LEU A 230 -3.59 19.42 -11.29
CA LEU A 230 -3.54 19.42 -9.82
C LEU A 230 -4.91 19.64 -9.17
N SER A 231 -5.78 20.46 -9.77
CA SER A 231 -7.14 20.67 -9.29
C SER A 231 -7.98 19.40 -9.45
N ASP A 232 -7.92 18.79 -10.65
CA ASP A 232 -8.63 17.55 -10.97
C ASP A 232 -8.16 16.40 -10.06
N LEU A 233 -6.84 16.26 -9.86
CA LEU A 233 -6.26 15.32 -8.91
C LEU A 233 -6.76 15.55 -7.48
N GLY A 234 -6.92 16.81 -7.07
CA GLY A 234 -7.51 17.16 -5.79
C GLY A 234 -8.93 16.60 -5.63
N GLU A 235 -9.76 16.76 -6.65
CA GLU A 235 -11.14 16.25 -6.65
C GLU A 235 -11.19 14.71 -6.64
N ASP A 236 -10.36 14.06 -7.45
CA ASP A 236 -10.22 12.59 -7.45
C ASP A 236 -9.80 12.06 -6.07
N LEU A 237 -8.81 12.69 -5.42
CA LEU A 237 -8.37 12.31 -4.08
C LEU A 237 -9.46 12.52 -3.03
N SER A 238 -10.32 13.54 -3.19
CA SER A 238 -11.48 13.77 -2.32
C SER A 238 -12.48 12.62 -2.44
N GLN A 239 -12.81 12.22 -3.67
CA GLN A 239 -13.75 11.13 -3.94
C GLN A 239 -13.22 9.79 -3.43
N VAL A 240 -11.93 9.50 -3.64
CA VAL A 240 -11.27 8.31 -3.10
C VAL A 240 -11.29 8.35 -1.57
N GLY A 241 -11.02 9.51 -0.95
CA GLY A 241 -11.11 9.70 0.50
C GLY A 241 -12.49 9.36 1.06
N GLN A 242 -13.56 9.87 0.45
CA GLN A 242 -14.94 9.55 0.87
C GLN A 242 -15.28 8.06 0.76
N THR A 243 -14.84 7.43 -0.33
CA THR A 243 -15.05 5.99 -0.55
C THR A 243 -14.33 5.16 0.52
N LEU A 244 -13.08 5.52 0.82
CA LEU A 244 -12.31 4.88 1.88
C LEU A 244 -12.96 5.13 3.26
N GLU A 245 -13.54 6.31 3.51
CA GLU A 245 -14.20 6.65 4.78
C GLU A 245 -15.41 5.74 5.01
N HIS A 246 -16.22 5.58 3.97
CA HIS A 246 -17.36 4.68 4.01
C HIS A 246 -16.92 3.22 4.23
N GLY A 247 -15.89 2.77 3.51
CA GLY A 247 -15.32 1.44 3.67
C GLY A 247 -14.79 1.19 5.09
N ALA A 248 -14.05 2.13 5.67
CA ALA A 248 -13.53 2.03 7.03
C ALA A 248 -14.66 1.95 8.07
N ARG A 249 -15.71 2.79 7.96
CA ARG A 249 -16.89 2.71 8.83
C ARG A 249 -17.64 1.39 8.69
N HIS A 250 -17.82 0.92 7.46
CA HIS A 250 -18.46 -0.37 7.21
C HIS A 250 -17.66 -1.51 7.86
N GLN A 251 -16.33 -1.50 7.72
CA GLN A 251 -15.45 -2.49 8.33
C GLN A 251 -15.52 -2.47 9.87
N LEU A 252 -15.58 -1.29 10.50
CA LEU A 252 -15.76 -1.17 11.94
C LEU A 252 -17.09 -1.79 12.42
N ASN A 253 -18.18 -1.56 11.67
CA ASN A 253 -19.48 -2.14 11.99
C ASN A 253 -19.49 -3.68 11.84
N GLU A 254 -18.86 -4.20 10.78
CA GLU A 254 -18.70 -5.65 10.58
C GLU A 254 -17.87 -6.27 11.72
N VAL A 255 -16.75 -5.64 12.10
CA VAL A 255 -15.93 -6.11 13.20
C VAL A 255 -16.71 -6.12 14.52
N ALA A 256 -17.53 -5.10 14.80
CA ALA A 256 -18.36 -5.07 16.00
C ALA A 256 -19.40 -6.21 16.02
N GLN A 257 -20.05 -6.48 14.88
CA GLN A 257 -20.99 -7.60 14.75
C GLN A 257 -20.30 -8.95 14.91
N MET A 258 -19.14 -9.15 14.27
CA MET A 258 -18.36 -10.38 14.38
C MET A 258 -17.87 -10.60 15.82
N SER A 259 -17.41 -9.56 16.52
CA SER A 259 -17.02 -9.66 17.93
C SER A 259 -18.19 -10.07 18.82
N GLY A 260 -19.39 -9.51 18.58
CA GLY A 260 -20.61 -9.95 19.27
C GLY A 260 -20.93 -11.42 19.02
N ALA A 261 -20.87 -11.87 17.76
CA ALA A 261 -21.10 -13.27 17.40
C ALA A 261 -20.09 -14.23 18.04
N ILE A 262 -18.81 -13.83 18.13
CA ILE A 262 -17.78 -14.60 18.84
C ILE A 262 -18.07 -14.66 20.34
N GLY A 263 -18.52 -13.56 20.95
CA GLY A 263 -18.96 -13.57 22.34
C GLY A 263 -20.06 -14.60 22.60
N HIS A 264 -21.05 -14.68 21.70
CA HIS A 264 -22.09 -15.72 21.75
C HIS A 264 -21.53 -17.13 21.55
N LEU A 265 -20.56 -17.33 20.64
CA LEU A 265 -19.91 -18.62 20.46
C LEU A 265 -19.18 -19.09 21.72
N VAL A 266 -18.44 -18.21 22.39
CA VAL A 266 -17.74 -18.54 23.64
C VAL A 266 -18.73 -18.94 24.73
N GLN A 267 -19.84 -18.22 24.88
CA GLN A 267 -20.92 -18.60 25.81
C GLN A 267 -21.55 -19.95 25.46
N ALA A 268 -21.78 -20.22 24.18
CA ALA A 268 -22.31 -21.50 23.74
C ALA A 268 -21.34 -22.66 24.05
N MET A 269 -20.03 -22.45 23.88
CA MET A 269 -19.01 -23.44 24.25
C MET A 269 -18.99 -23.73 25.74
N ASP A 270 -19.11 -22.71 26.59
CA ASP A 270 -19.19 -22.87 28.05
C ASP A 270 -20.43 -23.70 28.45
N SER A 271 -21.57 -23.43 27.81
CA SER A 271 -22.79 -24.22 28.01
C SER A 271 -22.63 -25.68 27.54
N ILE A 272 -21.95 -25.92 26.42
CA ILE A 272 -21.66 -27.28 25.95
C ILE A 272 -20.77 -28.01 26.95
N ALA A 273 -19.72 -27.37 27.46
CA ALA A 273 -18.86 -27.96 28.48
C ALA A 273 -19.66 -28.35 29.74
N GLY A 274 -20.57 -27.49 30.19
CA GLY A 274 -21.49 -27.82 31.29
C GLY A 274 -22.43 -28.99 30.99
N HIS A 275 -22.93 -29.10 29.76
CA HIS A 275 -23.75 -30.24 29.34
C HIS A 275 -22.96 -31.55 29.28
N VAL A 276 -21.69 -31.51 28.85
CA VAL A 276 -20.80 -32.67 28.86
C VAL A 276 -20.59 -33.18 30.28
N ASP A 277 -20.29 -32.30 31.24
CA ASP A 277 -20.11 -32.68 32.65
C ASP A 277 -21.38 -33.35 33.22
N GLN A 278 -22.55 -32.77 32.96
CA GLN A 278 -23.82 -33.37 33.36
C GLN A 278 -24.07 -34.75 32.70
N THR A 279 -23.66 -34.91 31.44
CA THR A 279 -23.81 -36.17 30.71
C THR A 279 -22.89 -37.24 31.26
N VAL A 280 -21.64 -36.90 31.59
CA VAL A 280 -20.69 -37.80 32.26
C VAL A 280 -21.23 -38.27 33.61
N GLN A 281 -21.77 -37.35 34.43
CA GLN A 281 -22.37 -37.72 35.72
C GLN A 281 -23.57 -38.68 35.55
N ARG A 282 -24.46 -38.40 34.58
CA ARG A 282 -25.62 -39.27 34.30
C ARG A 282 -25.21 -40.63 33.74
N ALA A 283 -24.21 -40.68 32.86
CA ALA A 283 -23.65 -41.92 32.34
C ALA A 283 -23.01 -42.75 33.46
N GLY A 284 -22.29 -42.12 34.40
CA GLY A 284 -21.77 -42.76 35.61
C GLY A 284 -22.87 -43.37 36.47
N GLN A 285 -23.93 -42.61 36.75
CA GLN A 285 -25.10 -43.11 37.50
C GLN A 285 -25.78 -44.28 36.77
N ALA A 286 -25.95 -44.21 35.45
CA ALA A 286 -26.51 -45.29 34.66
C ALA A 286 -25.65 -46.55 34.73
N SER A 287 -24.31 -46.41 34.68
CA SER A 287 -23.37 -47.53 34.82
C SER A 287 -23.52 -48.22 36.18
N GLU A 288 -23.64 -47.44 37.26
CA GLU A 288 -23.87 -47.99 38.60
C GLU A 288 -25.20 -48.75 38.70
N GLN A 289 -26.29 -48.20 38.14
CA GLN A 289 -27.60 -48.85 38.12
C GLN A 289 -27.58 -50.17 37.33
N VAL A 290 -26.91 -50.19 36.18
CA VAL A 290 -26.78 -51.40 35.35
C VAL A 290 -25.94 -52.46 36.06
N ASN A 291 -24.84 -52.07 36.71
CA ASN A 291 -24.04 -53.00 37.52
C ASN A 291 -24.83 -53.61 38.69
N ARG A 292 -25.64 -52.80 39.38
CA ARG A 292 -26.57 -53.29 40.40
C ARG A 292 -27.61 -54.24 39.81
N GLY A 293 -28.21 -53.88 38.66
CA GLY A 293 -29.15 -54.74 37.94
C GLY A 293 -28.55 -56.09 37.55
N ARG A 294 -27.29 -56.09 37.08
CA ARG A 294 -26.56 -57.32 36.74
C ARG A 294 -26.36 -58.21 37.97
N SER A 295 -25.94 -57.64 39.09
CA SER A 295 -25.80 -58.37 40.36
C SER A 295 -27.13 -59.01 40.80
N THR A 296 -28.25 -58.30 40.66
CA THR A 296 -29.57 -58.84 40.98
C THR A 296 -29.95 -60.00 40.05
N VAL A 297 -29.72 -59.87 38.75
CA VAL A 297 -30.00 -60.94 37.76
C VAL A 297 -29.13 -62.17 38.03
N ASP A 298 -27.85 -61.98 38.36
CA ASP A 298 -26.93 -63.07 38.73
C ASP A 298 -27.43 -63.81 39.98
N GLN A 299 -27.85 -63.07 41.02
CA GLN A 299 -28.44 -63.66 42.23
C GLN A 299 -29.74 -64.41 41.92
N THR A 300 -30.63 -63.82 41.11
CA THR A 300 -31.87 -64.50 40.70
C THR A 300 -31.58 -65.79 39.92
N ARG A 301 -30.53 -65.81 39.08
CA ARG A 301 -30.09 -67.03 38.38
C ARG A 301 -29.66 -68.11 39.36
N GLU A 302 -28.90 -67.77 40.40
CA GLU A 302 -28.47 -68.72 41.44
C GLU A 302 -29.68 -69.32 42.18
N GLU A 303 -30.65 -68.50 42.57
CA GLU A 303 -31.89 -68.95 43.23
C GLU A 303 -32.72 -69.87 42.33
N ILE A 304 -32.80 -69.59 41.02
CA ILE A 304 -33.49 -70.44 40.04
C ILE A 304 -32.78 -71.79 39.89
N VAL A 305 -31.45 -71.82 39.88
CA VAL A 305 -30.66 -73.06 39.81
C VAL A 305 -30.88 -73.92 41.06
N GLU A 306 -30.93 -73.31 42.24
CA GLU A 306 -31.27 -74.02 43.47
C GLU A 306 -32.71 -74.59 43.42
N LEU A 307 -33.67 -73.79 42.94
CA LEU A 307 -35.05 -74.24 42.75
C LEU A 307 -35.14 -75.43 41.77
N ALA A 308 -34.37 -75.43 40.69
CA ALA A 308 -34.28 -76.54 39.75
C ALA A 308 -33.85 -77.84 40.46
N GLY A 309 -32.81 -77.75 41.31
CA GLY A 309 -32.34 -78.88 42.12
C GLY A 309 -33.41 -79.41 43.09
N ARG A 310 -34.13 -78.50 43.75
CA ARG A 310 -35.23 -78.88 44.66
C ARG A 310 -36.41 -79.54 43.95
N LEU A 311 -36.75 -79.07 42.74
CA LEU A 311 -37.78 -79.70 41.91
C LEU A 311 -37.38 -81.10 41.45
N ASN A 312 -36.11 -81.32 41.07
CA ASN A 312 -35.60 -82.65 40.72
C ASN A 312 -35.77 -83.64 41.88
N LEU A 313 -35.36 -83.26 43.09
CA LEU A 313 -35.52 -84.11 44.28
C LEU A 313 -37.00 -84.40 44.60
N THR A 314 -37.86 -83.39 44.42
CA THR A 314 -39.31 -83.56 44.64
C THR A 314 -39.90 -84.52 43.62
N ASN A 315 -39.48 -84.42 42.35
CA ASN A 315 -39.91 -85.32 41.28
C ASN A 315 -39.50 -86.78 41.56
N GLU A 316 -38.26 -87.02 42.02
CA GLU A 316 -37.80 -88.34 42.45
C GLU A 316 -38.67 -88.92 43.59
N THR A 317 -39.03 -88.08 44.56
CA THR A 317 -39.87 -88.47 45.69
C THR A 317 -41.30 -88.85 45.23
N VAL A 318 -41.88 -88.08 44.33
CA VAL A 318 -43.21 -88.35 43.75
C VAL A 318 -43.20 -89.63 42.92
N GLN A 319 -42.14 -89.84 42.13
CA GLN A 319 -41.95 -91.06 41.35
C GLN A 319 -41.85 -92.30 42.26
N GLY A 320 -41.08 -92.21 43.35
CA GLY A 320 -40.99 -93.27 44.36
C GLY A 320 -42.33 -93.57 45.03
N LEU A 321 -43.13 -92.54 45.34
CA LEU A 321 -44.49 -92.73 45.89
C LEU A 321 -45.41 -93.46 44.90
N ALA A 322 -45.33 -93.12 43.61
CA ALA A 322 -46.11 -93.78 42.57
C ALA A 322 -45.74 -95.27 42.45
N GLU A 323 -44.45 -95.61 42.52
CA GLU A 323 -43.97 -97.00 42.52
C GLU A 323 -44.42 -97.78 43.76
N GLN A 324 -44.32 -97.19 44.95
CA GLN A 324 -44.80 -97.80 46.19
C GLN A 324 -46.31 -98.05 46.15
N ALA A 325 -47.09 -97.09 45.65
CA ALA A 325 -48.53 -97.25 45.49
C ALA A 325 -48.89 -98.35 44.48
N GLN A 326 -48.06 -98.57 43.45
CA GLN A 326 -48.22 -99.68 42.51
C GLN A 326 -47.93 -101.03 43.17
N GLN A 327 -46.87 -101.13 43.97
CA GLN A 327 -46.53 -102.34 44.73
C GLN A 327 -47.63 -102.71 45.73
N ILE A 328 -48.16 -101.73 46.47
CA ILE A 328 -49.28 -101.97 47.41
C ILE A 328 -50.52 -102.48 46.66
N GLY A 329 -50.82 -101.93 45.47
CA GLY A 329 -51.89 -102.41 44.62
C GLY A 329 -51.76 -103.91 44.30
N GLN A 330 -50.57 -104.36 43.91
CA GLN A 330 -50.30 -105.78 43.62
C GLN A 330 -50.48 -106.67 44.86
N VAL A 331 -50.07 -106.20 46.04
CA VAL A 331 -50.26 -106.94 47.30
C VAL A 331 -51.74 -107.07 47.63
N LEU A 332 -52.53 -106.00 47.43
CA LEU A 332 -53.98 -106.03 47.68
C LEU A 332 -54.72 -107.00 46.75
N ASP A 333 -54.30 -107.10 45.49
CA ASP A 333 -54.85 -108.08 44.54
C ASP A 333 -54.64 -109.52 45.04
N VAL A 334 -53.45 -109.82 45.58
CA VAL A 334 -53.15 -111.12 46.20
C VAL A 334 -54.01 -111.36 47.44
N ILE A 335 -54.15 -110.37 48.32
CA ILE A 335 -54.97 -110.51 49.54
C ILE A 335 -56.44 -110.73 49.18
N ASN A 336 -56.97 -109.98 48.21
CA ASN A 336 -58.35 -110.15 47.77
C ASN A 336 -58.58 -111.53 47.15
N SER A 337 -57.62 -112.03 46.35
CA SER A 337 -57.67 -113.41 45.83
C SER A 337 -57.67 -114.45 46.96
N ILE A 338 -56.85 -114.28 47.99
CA ILE A 338 -56.83 -115.17 49.17
C ILE A 338 -58.17 -115.10 49.93
N ALA A 339 -58.75 -113.91 50.11
CA ALA A 339 -60.03 -113.74 50.77
C ALA A 339 -61.17 -114.44 50.00
N GLU A 340 -61.19 -114.32 48.68
CA GLU A 340 -62.17 -114.99 47.82
C GLU A 340 -62.01 -116.53 47.86
N GLN A 341 -60.77 -117.03 47.79
CA GLN A 341 -60.47 -118.45 47.98
C GLN A 341 -60.91 -118.96 49.36
N THR A 342 -60.66 -118.16 50.41
CA THR A 342 -61.07 -118.49 51.79
C THR A 342 -62.59 -118.52 51.94
N ASN A 343 -63.30 -117.60 51.29
CA ASN A 343 -64.77 -117.58 51.24
C ASN A 343 -65.33 -118.84 50.56
N LEU A 344 -64.72 -119.28 49.46
CA LEU A 344 -65.10 -120.52 48.76
C LEU A 344 -64.81 -121.76 49.60
N LEU A 345 -63.64 -121.82 50.26
CA LEU A 345 -63.29 -122.90 51.18
C LEU A 345 -64.26 -122.98 52.37
N ALA A 346 -64.59 -121.84 52.96
CA ALA A 346 -65.54 -121.74 54.07
C ALA A 346 -66.96 -122.15 53.66
N LEU A 347 -67.39 -121.76 52.46
CA LEU A 347 -68.66 -122.20 51.89
C LEU A 347 -68.71 -123.73 51.72
N ASN A 348 -67.66 -124.32 51.15
CA ASN A 348 -67.56 -125.77 51.00
C ASN A 348 -67.58 -126.49 52.37
N ALA A 349 -66.89 -125.94 53.37
CA ALA A 349 -66.88 -126.46 54.74
C ALA A 349 -68.26 -126.35 55.41
N ALA A 350 -68.99 -125.24 55.22
CA ALA A 350 -70.35 -125.05 55.73
C ALA A 350 -71.34 -126.05 55.11
N ILE A 351 -71.21 -126.31 53.79
CA ILE A 351 -72.01 -127.32 53.08
C ILE A 351 -71.75 -128.71 53.68
N GLU A 352 -70.48 -129.10 53.87
CA GLU A 352 -70.14 -130.41 54.42
C GLU A 352 -70.55 -130.56 55.90
N ALA A 353 -70.45 -129.47 56.68
CA ALA A 353 -70.92 -129.43 58.07
C ALA A 353 -72.45 -129.59 58.16
N ALA A 354 -73.22 -128.98 57.25
CA ALA A 354 -74.66 -129.19 57.15
C ALA A 354 -75.01 -130.63 56.77
N ARG A 355 -74.19 -131.25 55.91
CA ARG A 355 -74.33 -132.64 55.47
C ARG A 355 -74.12 -133.66 56.60
N ALA A 356 -73.27 -133.33 57.58
CA ALA A 356 -72.99 -134.15 58.77
C ALA A 356 -74.06 -134.06 59.88
N GLY A 357 -75.10 -133.23 59.72
CA GLY A 357 -76.20 -133.12 60.68
C GLY A 357 -75.77 -132.60 62.07
N GLU A 358 -76.28 -133.21 63.15
CA GLU A 358 -75.98 -132.77 64.54
C GLU A 358 -74.49 -132.87 64.90
N GLN A 359 -73.73 -133.80 64.31
CA GLN A 359 -72.28 -133.93 64.54
C GLN A 359 -71.47 -132.78 63.91
N GLY A 360 -72.04 -132.07 62.92
CA GLY A 360 -71.40 -130.98 62.20
C GLY A 360 -71.67 -129.58 62.75
N ARG A 361 -72.55 -129.42 63.76
CA ARG A 361 -72.97 -128.09 64.25
C ARG A 361 -71.82 -127.18 64.68
N GLY A 362 -70.83 -127.71 65.39
CA GLY A 362 -69.65 -126.93 65.81
C GLY A 362 -68.82 -126.46 64.61
N PHE A 363 -68.63 -127.31 63.61
CA PHE A 363 -67.93 -126.98 62.37
C PHE A 363 -68.69 -125.98 61.50
N ALA A 364 -70.03 -126.06 61.46
CA ALA A 364 -70.86 -125.12 60.70
C ALA A 364 -70.72 -123.68 61.22
N VAL A 365 -70.69 -123.50 62.55
CA VAL A 365 -70.51 -122.17 63.17
C VAL A 365 -69.12 -121.60 62.83
N VAL A 366 -68.07 -122.42 62.90
CA VAL A 366 -66.72 -121.98 62.53
C VAL A 366 -66.64 -121.64 61.04
N ALA A 367 -67.26 -122.45 60.17
CA ALA A 367 -67.27 -122.19 58.74
C ALA A 367 -68.00 -120.88 58.38
N ASP A 368 -69.14 -120.57 59.02
CA ASP A 368 -69.84 -119.29 58.80
C ASP A 368 -69.08 -118.08 59.36
N GLU A 369 -68.34 -118.24 60.47
CA GLU A 369 -67.48 -117.18 61.00
C GLU A 369 -66.29 -116.91 60.07
N VAL A 370 -65.63 -117.95 59.56
CA VAL A 370 -64.56 -117.83 58.56
C VAL A 370 -65.09 -117.20 57.27
N ARG A 371 -66.28 -117.60 56.81
CA ARG A 371 -66.94 -117.00 55.64
C ARG A 371 -67.18 -115.51 55.86
N THR A 372 -67.74 -115.13 57.00
CA THR A 372 -67.99 -113.72 57.36
C THR A 372 -66.70 -112.92 57.45
N LEU A 373 -65.63 -113.48 58.02
CA LEU A 373 -64.31 -112.85 58.11
C LEU A 373 -63.68 -112.65 56.74
N SER A 374 -63.79 -113.65 55.84
CA SER A 374 -63.30 -113.56 54.47
C SER A 374 -64.05 -112.51 53.64
N GLN A 375 -65.38 -112.39 53.81
CA GLN A 375 -66.18 -111.34 53.19
C GLN A 375 -65.80 -109.95 53.71
N LYS A 376 -65.65 -109.78 55.04
CA LYS A 376 -65.14 -108.52 55.61
C LYS A 376 -63.75 -108.17 55.08
N THR A 377 -62.86 -109.15 54.97
CA THR A 377 -61.51 -108.97 54.42
C THR A 377 -61.59 -108.48 52.97
N SER A 378 -62.39 -109.14 52.12
CA SER A 378 -62.57 -108.74 50.71
C SER A 378 -63.12 -107.31 50.57
N THR A 379 -64.14 -106.96 51.35
CA THR A 379 -64.69 -105.59 51.39
C THR A 379 -63.62 -104.58 51.78
N SER A 380 -62.85 -104.83 52.85
CA SER A 380 -61.77 -103.94 53.27
C SER A 380 -60.64 -103.83 52.24
N THR A 381 -60.23 -104.92 51.58
CA THR A 381 -59.26 -104.85 50.48
C THR A 381 -59.77 -103.99 49.32
N THR A 382 -61.05 -104.08 48.99
CA THR A 382 -61.67 -103.27 47.93
C THR A 382 -61.66 -101.78 48.29
N GLU A 383 -61.98 -101.44 49.54
CA GLU A 383 -61.89 -100.06 50.05
C GLU A 383 -60.45 -99.52 49.99
N ILE A 384 -59.46 -100.32 50.40
CA ILE A 384 -58.05 -99.92 50.34
C ILE A 384 -57.58 -99.80 48.87
N GLN A 385 -57.99 -100.68 47.96
CA GLN A 385 -57.70 -100.57 46.53
C GLN A 385 -58.20 -99.24 45.95
N GLN A 386 -59.40 -98.77 46.35
CA GLN A 386 -59.90 -97.46 45.91
C GLN A 386 -59.04 -96.30 46.43
N ILE A 387 -58.55 -96.38 47.67
CA ILE A 387 -57.62 -95.39 48.24
C ILE A 387 -56.29 -95.39 47.48
N ILE A 388 -55.75 -96.56 47.18
CA ILE A 388 -54.49 -96.71 46.43
C ILE A 388 -54.65 -96.23 44.98
N ALA A 389 -55.78 -96.49 44.33
CA ALA A 389 -56.05 -95.97 42.99
C ALA A 389 -56.07 -94.43 42.97
N LYS A 390 -56.70 -93.79 43.98
CA LYS A 390 -56.65 -92.33 44.16
C LYS A 390 -55.22 -91.83 44.42
N LEU A 391 -54.43 -92.54 45.23
CA LEU A 391 -53.04 -92.20 45.50
C LEU A 391 -52.16 -92.28 44.25
N GLN A 392 -52.34 -93.31 43.42
CA GLN A 392 -51.64 -93.45 42.13
C GLN A 392 -52.03 -92.35 41.16
N GLN A 393 -53.32 -91.99 41.07
CA GLN A 393 -53.80 -90.89 40.24
C GLN A 393 -53.19 -89.55 40.71
N GLY A 394 -53.23 -89.27 42.02
CA GLY A 394 -52.65 -88.05 42.59
C GLY A 394 -51.14 -87.95 42.36
N SER A 395 -50.41 -89.07 42.51
CA SER A 395 -48.96 -89.12 42.26
C SER A 395 -48.63 -88.85 40.79
N ARG A 396 -49.41 -89.41 39.85
CA ARG A 396 -49.25 -89.12 38.40
C ARG A 396 -49.51 -87.64 38.08
N GLN A 397 -50.55 -87.04 38.66
CA GLN A 397 -50.83 -85.62 38.48
C GLN A 397 -49.71 -84.74 39.04
N ALA A 398 -49.18 -85.08 40.22
CA ALA A 398 -48.05 -84.40 40.81
C ALA A 398 -46.78 -84.49 39.94
N ALA A 399 -46.51 -85.66 39.34
CA ALA A 399 -45.38 -85.85 38.44
C ALA A 399 -45.49 -84.97 37.18
N ILE A 400 -46.67 -84.88 36.56
CA ILE A 400 -46.92 -83.98 35.42
C ILE A 400 -46.67 -82.52 35.83
N ALA A 401 -47.20 -82.09 36.97
CA ALA A 401 -46.99 -80.72 37.46
C ALA A 401 -45.51 -80.42 37.78
N MET A 402 -44.74 -81.42 38.23
CA MET A 402 -43.29 -81.28 38.43
C MET A 402 -42.54 -81.14 37.10
N GLN A 403 -42.91 -81.92 36.09
CA GLN A 403 -42.35 -81.81 34.73
C GLN A 403 -42.59 -80.40 34.15
N ASP A 404 -43.82 -79.90 34.23
CA ASP A 404 -44.17 -78.54 33.76
C ASP A 404 -43.40 -77.46 34.52
N SER A 405 -43.19 -77.67 35.84
CA SER A 405 -42.40 -76.76 36.68
C SER A 405 -40.92 -76.74 36.29
N GLN A 406 -40.33 -77.90 35.97
CA GLN A 406 -38.95 -78.00 35.47
C GLN A 406 -38.79 -77.25 34.13
N GLU A 407 -39.73 -77.39 33.21
CA GLU A 407 -39.71 -76.62 31.95
C GLU A 407 -39.83 -75.11 32.21
N GLY A 408 -40.68 -74.71 33.17
CA GLY A 408 -40.81 -73.32 33.60
C GLY A 408 -39.50 -72.74 34.12
N VAL A 409 -38.82 -73.49 34.99
CA VAL A 409 -37.50 -73.11 35.51
C VAL A 409 -36.46 -72.97 34.40
N GLN A 410 -36.43 -73.89 33.43
CA GLN A 410 -35.49 -73.80 32.30
C GLN A 410 -35.72 -72.54 31.44
N ARG A 411 -36.98 -72.13 31.26
CA ARG A 411 -37.32 -70.85 30.61
C ARG A 411 -36.82 -69.66 31.42
N CYS A 412 -36.97 -69.68 32.75
CA CYS A 412 -36.45 -68.63 33.63
C CYS A 412 -34.92 -68.52 33.57
N VAL A 413 -34.18 -69.63 33.57
CA VAL A 413 -32.72 -69.62 33.39
C VAL A 413 -32.34 -68.94 32.06
N SER A 414 -33.00 -69.32 30.98
CA SER A 414 -32.73 -68.77 29.64
C SER A 414 -33.03 -67.26 29.57
N ALA A 415 -34.12 -66.83 30.19
CA ALA A 415 -34.50 -65.42 30.27
C ALA A 415 -33.50 -64.59 31.11
N SER A 416 -33.05 -65.11 32.25
CA SER A 416 -32.02 -64.46 33.07
C SER A 416 -30.68 -64.35 32.35
N GLN A 417 -30.30 -65.36 31.57
CA GLN A 417 -29.09 -65.33 30.73
C GLN A 417 -29.17 -64.20 29.68
N LEU A 418 -30.31 -64.09 28.98
CA LEU A 418 -30.54 -63.05 27.99
C LEU A 418 -30.53 -61.65 28.65
N ALA A 419 -31.19 -61.49 29.80
CA ALA A 419 -31.19 -60.24 30.54
C ALA A 419 -29.76 -59.82 30.94
N SER A 420 -28.92 -60.75 31.37
CA SER A 420 -27.51 -60.48 31.67
C SER A 420 -26.71 -60.02 30.44
N GLN A 421 -26.96 -60.61 29.27
CA GLN A 421 -26.30 -60.21 28.02
C GLN A 421 -26.72 -58.81 27.60
N LEU A 422 -28.01 -58.48 27.69
CA LEU A 422 -28.52 -57.14 27.38
C LEU A 422 -27.95 -56.09 28.33
N LEU A 423 -27.88 -56.38 29.64
CA LEU A 423 -27.25 -55.47 30.61
C LEU A 423 -25.77 -55.26 30.30
N HIS A 424 -25.05 -56.29 29.84
CA HIS A 424 -23.65 -56.15 29.44
C HIS A 424 -23.49 -55.20 28.23
N ALA A 425 -24.32 -55.35 27.20
CA ALA A 425 -24.33 -54.45 26.05
C ALA A 425 -24.60 -52.99 26.46
N VAL A 426 -25.52 -52.76 27.42
CA VAL A 426 -25.76 -51.41 27.94
C VAL A 426 -24.53 -50.81 28.63
N VAL A 427 -23.71 -51.62 29.34
CA VAL A 427 -22.45 -51.13 29.91
C VAL A 427 -21.45 -50.71 28.83
N GLU A 428 -21.37 -51.47 27.74
CA GLU A 428 -20.52 -51.13 26.59
C GLU A 428 -20.98 -49.83 25.92
N ASP A 429 -22.29 -49.65 25.71
CA ASP A 429 -22.86 -48.42 25.15
C ASP A 429 -22.56 -47.20 26.04
N ILE A 430 -22.64 -47.35 27.36
CA ILE A 430 -22.28 -46.29 28.31
C ILE A 430 -20.80 -45.93 28.22
N ALA A 431 -19.91 -46.92 28.03
CA ALA A 431 -18.48 -46.66 27.83
C ALA A 431 -18.23 -45.87 26.54
N VAL A 432 -18.95 -46.18 25.46
CA VAL A 432 -18.90 -45.42 24.21
C VAL A 432 -19.41 -43.98 24.41
N ILE A 433 -20.50 -43.79 25.17
CA ILE A 433 -21.01 -42.45 25.52
C ILE A 433 -19.94 -41.64 26.27
N ASN A 434 -19.25 -42.23 27.24
CA ASN A 434 -18.18 -41.55 27.96
C ASN A 434 -17.02 -41.17 27.03
N HIS A 435 -16.64 -42.05 26.11
CA HIS A 435 -15.62 -41.73 25.11
C HIS A 435 -16.02 -40.54 24.21
N PHE A 436 -17.29 -40.48 23.78
CA PHE A 436 -17.79 -39.33 23.03
C PHE A 436 -17.79 -38.05 23.86
N ASN A 437 -18.12 -38.12 25.15
CA ASN A 437 -18.05 -36.97 26.04
C ASN A 437 -16.62 -36.41 26.13
N ASP A 438 -15.60 -37.26 26.24
CA ASP A 438 -14.19 -36.83 26.22
C ASP A 438 -13.82 -36.11 24.91
N LEU A 439 -14.27 -36.64 23.77
CA LEU A 439 -14.07 -36.03 22.46
C LEU A 439 -14.78 -34.68 22.32
N ILE A 440 -16.02 -34.58 22.81
CA ILE A 440 -16.77 -33.32 22.81
C ILE A 440 -16.05 -32.31 23.69
N ALA A 441 -15.65 -32.66 24.91
CA ALA A 441 -14.90 -31.77 25.79
C ALA A 441 -13.62 -31.24 25.13
N SER A 442 -12.82 -32.13 24.53
CA SER A 442 -11.60 -31.73 23.80
C SER A 442 -11.91 -30.79 22.63
N THR A 443 -12.95 -31.09 21.85
CA THR A 443 -13.33 -30.28 20.68
C THR A 443 -13.87 -28.91 21.11
N THR A 444 -14.66 -28.85 22.18
CA THR A 444 -15.17 -27.61 22.77
C THR A 444 -14.03 -26.72 23.27
N GLN A 445 -13.01 -27.31 23.91
CA GLN A 445 -11.83 -26.57 24.33
C GLN A 445 -11.07 -25.97 23.13
N GLN A 446 -10.83 -26.77 22.08
CA GLN A 446 -10.20 -26.29 20.85
C GLN A 446 -11.02 -25.19 20.16
N GLN A 447 -12.35 -25.30 20.14
CA GLN A 447 -13.23 -24.26 19.59
C GLN A 447 -13.16 -22.98 20.42
N SER A 448 -13.11 -23.07 21.75
CA SER A 448 -12.95 -21.91 22.63
C SER A 448 -11.65 -21.15 22.33
N GLU A 449 -10.53 -21.87 22.24
CA GLU A 449 -9.22 -21.30 21.89
C GLU A 449 -9.23 -20.66 20.49
N ALA A 450 -9.83 -21.32 19.51
CA ALA A 450 -9.97 -20.77 18.16
C ALA A 450 -10.82 -19.49 18.16
N SER A 451 -11.94 -19.47 18.90
CA SER A 451 -12.79 -18.28 19.05
C SER A 451 -12.04 -17.11 19.69
N MET A 452 -11.24 -17.35 20.73
CA MET A 452 -10.39 -16.32 21.32
C MET A 452 -9.36 -15.79 20.32
N GLY A 453 -8.72 -16.67 19.54
CA GLY A 453 -7.79 -16.26 18.48
C GLY A 453 -8.44 -15.46 17.35
N ILE A 454 -9.70 -15.75 17.00
CA ILE A 454 -10.45 -14.92 16.04
C ILE A 454 -10.75 -13.55 16.66
N ASN A 455 -11.12 -13.48 17.94
CA ASN A 455 -11.38 -12.21 18.62
C ASN A 455 -10.14 -11.30 18.63
N GLU A 456 -8.94 -11.84 18.89
CA GLU A 456 -7.69 -11.08 18.79
C GLU A 456 -7.43 -10.56 17.37
N ARG A 457 -7.70 -11.37 16.34
CA ARG A 457 -7.57 -10.94 14.94
C ARG A 457 -8.57 -9.84 14.61
N LEU A 458 -9.80 -9.90 15.12
CA LEU A 458 -10.79 -8.83 14.94
C LEU A 458 -10.34 -7.52 15.57
N GLN A 459 -9.70 -7.54 16.75
CA GLN A 459 -9.11 -6.34 17.35
C GLN A 459 -8.02 -5.74 16.46
N SER A 460 -7.19 -6.58 15.81
CA SER A 460 -6.22 -6.09 14.83
C SER A 460 -6.89 -5.48 13.60
N VAL A 461 -7.98 -6.07 13.10
CA VAL A 461 -8.73 -5.52 11.96
C VAL A 461 -9.39 -4.19 12.34
N GLN A 462 -9.93 -4.09 13.55
CA GLN A 462 -10.47 -2.84 14.09
C GLN A 462 -9.41 -1.73 14.10
N ALA A 463 -8.23 -2.01 14.64
CA ALA A 463 -7.13 -1.04 14.71
C ALA A 463 -6.68 -0.58 13.31
N VAL A 464 -6.71 -1.45 12.30
CA VAL A 464 -6.42 -1.08 10.91
C VAL A 464 -7.52 -0.18 10.35
N ALA A 465 -8.79 -0.48 10.61
CA ALA A 465 -9.91 0.34 10.16
C ALA A 465 -9.89 1.75 10.81
N GLU A 466 -9.53 1.84 12.09
CA GLU A 466 -9.32 3.12 12.79
C GLU A 466 -8.17 3.93 12.17
N ARG A 467 -7.01 3.30 11.91
CA ARG A 467 -5.89 3.98 11.21
C ARG A 467 -6.26 4.42 9.80
N ASN A 468 -7.08 3.65 9.09
CA ASN A 468 -7.57 4.06 7.79
C ASN A 468 -8.43 5.33 7.92
N ALA A 469 -9.36 5.37 8.89
CA ALA A 469 -10.16 6.57 9.17
C ALA A 469 -9.28 7.82 9.43
N ASP A 470 -8.22 7.67 10.22
CA ASP A 470 -7.26 8.76 10.46
C ASP A 470 -6.52 9.20 9.19
N ASN A 471 -6.01 8.25 8.41
CA ASN A 471 -5.31 8.52 7.14
C ASN A 471 -6.21 9.23 6.13
N ILE A 472 -7.50 8.87 6.10
CA ILE A 472 -8.49 9.52 5.25
C ILE A 472 -8.70 10.97 5.68
N GLY A 473 -8.72 11.25 6.98
CA GLY A 473 -8.76 12.63 7.49
C GLY A 473 -7.59 13.49 7.01
N ILE A 474 -6.39 12.91 6.88
CA ILE A 474 -5.21 13.57 6.30
C ILE A 474 -5.35 13.74 4.78
N LEU A 475 -5.82 12.70 4.08
CA LEU A 475 -6.01 12.72 2.64
C LEU A 475 -7.02 13.78 2.21
N THR A 476 -8.18 13.83 2.87
CA THR A 476 -9.24 14.83 2.62
C THR A 476 -8.71 16.25 2.82
N ARG A 477 -7.93 16.49 3.87
CA ARG A 477 -7.32 17.81 4.13
C ARG A 477 -6.31 18.20 3.05
N SER A 478 -5.50 17.24 2.60
CA SER A 478 -4.50 17.45 1.54
C SER A 478 -5.16 17.74 0.19
N SER A 479 -6.20 16.96 -0.15
CA SER A 479 -7.05 17.17 -1.33
C SER A 479 -7.68 18.57 -1.34
N GLN A 480 -8.22 19.03 -0.21
CA GLN A 480 -8.80 20.37 -0.09
C GLN A 480 -7.80 21.52 -0.29
N CYS A 481 -6.50 21.28 -0.10
CA CYS A 481 -5.46 22.29 -0.32
C CYS A 481 -4.99 22.41 -1.79
N LEU A 482 -5.26 21.41 -2.63
CA LEU A 482 -4.81 21.40 -4.03
C LEU A 482 -5.56 22.39 -4.94
N PRO A 483 -6.90 22.49 -4.92
CA PRO A 483 -7.63 23.43 -5.77
C PRO A 483 -7.25 24.91 -5.53
N PRO A 484 -7.13 25.41 -4.28
CA PRO A 484 -6.68 26.79 -4.04
C PRO A 484 -5.26 27.07 -4.54
N LEU A 485 -4.35 26.08 -4.43
CA LEU A 485 -2.99 26.18 -4.95
C LEU A 485 -3.02 26.25 -6.48
N ALA A 486 -3.88 25.44 -7.10
CA ALA A 486 -4.07 25.41 -8.53
C ALA A 486 -4.61 26.75 -9.05
N GLU A 487 -5.67 27.29 -8.44
CA GLU A 487 -6.21 28.60 -8.80
C GLU A 487 -5.15 29.70 -8.74
N ARG A 488 -4.31 29.70 -7.70
CA ARG A 488 -3.25 30.70 -7.53
C ARG A 488 -2.17 30.62 -8.61
N LEU A 489 -1.72 29.43 -8.98
CA LEU A 489 -0.73 29.23 -10.05
C LEU A 489 -1.31 29.56 -11.43
N ALA A 490 -2.58 29.23 -11.67
CA ALA A 490 -3.28 29.58 -12.90
C ALA A 490 -3.42 31.09 -13.04
N ALA A 491 -3.76 31.80 -11.96
CA ALA A 491 -3.84 33.25 -11.94
C ALA A 491 -2.48 33.91 -12.24
N LEU A 492 -1.38 33.38 -11.71
CA LEU A 492 -0.02 33.83 -12.01
C LEU A 492 0.32 33.68 -13.49
N GLY A 493 0.02 32.52 -14.10
CA GLY A 493 0.28 32.30 -15.52
C GLY A 493 -0.57 33.16 -16.46
N GLN A 494 -1.83 33.43 -16.09
CA GLN A 494 -2.67 34.39 -16.81
C GLN A 494 -2.15 35.82 -16.70
N ALA A 495 -1.67 36.22 -15.52
CA ALA A 495 -1.08 37.55 -15.32
C ALA A 495 0.20 37.75 -16.14
N PHE A 496 1.01 36.71 -16.30
CA PHE A 496 2.18 36.72 -17.19
C PHE A 496 1.78 36.97 -18.65
N HIS A 497 0.79 36.25 -19.16
CA HIS A 497 0.28 36.43 -20.53
C HIS A 497 -0.27 37.84 -20.78
N ARG A 498 -1.02 38.41 -19.83
CA ARG A 498 -1.55 39.78 -19.98
C ARG A 498 -0.47 40.85 -20.03
N LYS A 499 0.67 40.65 -19.35
CA LYS A 499 1.78 41.61 -19.34
C LYS A 499 2.77 41.38 -20.48
N GLY A 500 2.95 40.13 -20.93
CA GLY A 500 3.82 39.78 -22.04
C GLY A 500 3.27 40.16 -23.42
N GLY A 501 1.94 40.21 -23.59
CA GLY A 501 1.30 40.64 -24.84
C GLY A 501 1.13 42.15 -25.03
N ALA A 502 1.71 42.97 -24.15
CA ALA A 502 1.60 44.44 -24.18
C ALA A 502 2.90 45.15 -24.61
N VAL A 503 3.89 44.40 -25.10
CA VAL A 503 5.13 44.87 -25.73
C VAL A 503 5.15 44.31 -27.13
#